data_AF-A0A7R9A1V5-F1
#
_entry.id   AF-A0A7R9A1V5-F1
#
_cell.length_a   1.000
_cell.length_b   1.000
_cell.length_c   1.000
_cell.angle_alpha   90.00
_cell.angle_beta   90.00
_cell.angle_gamma   90.00
#
_symmetry.space_group_name_H-M   'P 1'
#
loop_
_entity.id
_entity.type
_entity.pdbx_description
1 polymer ?
#
loop_
_entity_poly.entity_id
_entity_poly.type
_entity_poly.pdbx_seq_one_letter_code
_entity_poly.pdbx_strand_id
1 'polypeptide(L)'
;MAIAGNLKIWILWVIQAKEVLERMDIQVDPCNDFYRFACGGFIDNVILPDVYSSVNQFSKVGEVVWERIRSLLEEPIREGDIAPFRMLKNLYTSCMNRSQFDWSGANNLDENLDDSGGWPEDEGPDWSESISSWNSLIYKHRNMGFPIHSFINFSVIPENSSHVIKLLSMWKVLGFTTVVQLEIKASPTGIVSL
;
A
#
# COMPACT_ATOMS: atom_id res chain seq x y z
N MET A 1 -20.72 24.28 35.43
CA MET A 1 -20.36 23.83 34.06
C MET A 1 -19.01 24.38 33.58
N ALA A 2 -18.62 25.62 33.91
CA ALA A 2 -17.30 26.19 33.54
C ALA A 2 -16.08 25.55 34.23
N ILE A 3 -16.21 25.08 35.47
CA ILE A 3 -15.11 24.48 36.26
C ILE A 3 -14.62 23.16 35.64
N ALA A 4 -15.53 22.36 35.07
CA ALA A 4 -15.20 21.10 34.43
C ALA A 4 -14.49 21.28 33.07
N GLY A 5 -14.75 22.38 32.35
CA GLY A 5 -14.06 22.73 31.11
C GLY A 5 -12.59 23.10 31.35
N ASN A 6 -12.32 23.89 32.39
CA ASN A 6 -10.95 24.26 32.77
C ASN A 6 -10.14 23.05 33.25
N LEU A 7 -10.75 22.12 33.99
CA LEU A 7 -10.06 20.91 34.45
C LEU A 7 -9.68 19.98 33.30
N LYS A 8 -10.57 19.76 32.31
CA LYS A 8 -10.25 18.94 31.13
C LYS A 8 -9.10 19.53 30.31
N ILE A 9 -9.13 20.85 30.08
CA ILE A 9 -8.07 21.55 29.36
C ILE A 9 -6.75 21.36 30.12
N TRP A 10 -6.73 21.64 31.42
CA TRP A 10 -5.53 21.50 32.25
C TRP A 10 -4.93 20.09 32.22
N ILE A 11 -5.77 19.05 32.30
CA ILE A 11 -5.32 17.65 32.19
C ILE A 11 -4.68 17.38 30.82
N LEU A 12 -5.28 17.84 29.73
CA LEU A 12 -4.72 17.65 28.39
C LEU A 12 -3.35 18.34 28.26
N TRP A 13 -3.20 19.56 28.77
CA TRP A 13 -1.90 20.27 28.74
C TRP A 13 -0.81 19.50 29.48
N VAL A 14 -1.12 18.96 30.67
CA VAL A 14 -0.15 18.19 31.46
C VAL A 14 0.26 16.91 30.73
N ILE A 15 -0.69 16.21 30.09
CA ILE A 15 -0.40 15.00 29.31
C ILE A 15 0.49 15.32 28.10
N GLN A 16 0.14 16.34 27.32
CA GLN A 16 0.94 16.73 26.16
C GLN A 16 2.35 17.19 26.54
N ALA A 17 2.47 17.99 27.61
CA ALA A 17 3.77 18.44 28.09
C ALA A 17 4.66 17.27 28.54
N LYS A 18 4.06 16.28 29.23
CA LYS A 18 4.76 15.08 29.63
C LYS A 18 5.25 14.25 28.44
N GLU A 19 4.39 14.01 27.44
CA GLU A 19 4.79 13.29 26.22
C GLU A 19 5.97 13.94 25.49
N VAL A 20 5.98 15.27 25.43
CA VAL A 20 7.10 16.01 24.82
C VAL A 20 8.38 15.79 25.61
N LEU A 21 8.33 15.94 26.93
CA LEU A 21 9.50 15.77 27.80
C LEU A 21 10.06 14.34 27.77
N GLU A 22 9.21 13.32 27.67
CA GLU A 22 9.64 11.91 27.58
C GLU A 22 10.39 11.60 26.28
N ARG A 23 10.14 12.36 25.21
CA ARG A 23 10.80 12.15 23.91
C ARG A 23 12.11 12.91 23.79
N MET A 24 12.34 13.90 24.64
CA MET A 24 13.51 14.78 24.61
C MET A 24 14.69 14.18 25.39
N ASP A 25 15.90 14.54 24.99
CA ASP A 25 17.13 14.35 25.75
C ASP A 25 17.66 15.72 26.20
N ILE A 26 17.25 16.13 27.40
CA ILE A 26 17.56 17.46 27.95
C ILE A 26 19.03 17.65 28.34
N GLN A 27 19.85 16.60 28.26
CA GLN A 27 21.29 16.69 28.52
C GLN A 27 22.08 17.20 27.31
N VAL A 28 21.47 17.18 26.13
CA VAL A 28 22.09 17.65 24.88
C VAL A 28 21.79 19.13 24.67
N ASP A 29 22.81 19.91 24.33
CA ASP A 29 22.63 21.32 23.97
C ASP A 29 21.88 21.43 22.62
N PRO A 30 20.68 22.05 22.58
CA PRO A 30 19.91 22.20 21.35
C PRO A 30 20.62 23.00 20.25
N CYS A 31 21.58 23.86 20.62
CA CYS A 31 22.35 24.64 19.65
C CYS A 31 23.38 23.78 18.89
N ASN A 32 23.76 22.63 19.44
CA ASN A 32 24.75 21.72 18.85
C ASN A 32 24.08 20.57 18.08
N ASP A 33 23.07 19.93 18.68
CA ASP A 33 22.30 18.86 18.04
C ASP A 33 20.83 18.91 18.48
N PHE A 34 20.05 19.72 17.77
CA PHE A 34 18.63 19.88 18.03
C PHE A 34 17.84 18.58 17.84
N TYR A 35 18.26 17.70 16.92
CA TYR A 35 17.55 16.45 16.67
C TYR A 35 17.69 15.51 17.86
N ARG A 36 18.91 15.36 18.39
CA ARG A 36 19.15 14.57 19.59
C ARG A 36 18.49 15.20 20.82
N PHE A 37 18.54 16.52 20.98
CA PHE A 37 17.81 17.19 22.07
C PHE A 37 16.30 16.93 22.00
N ALA A 38 15.68 17.05 20.83
CA ALA A 38 14.23 16.93 20.68
C ALA A 38 13.73 15.48 20.66
N CYS A 39 14.54 14.52 20.21
CA CYS A 39 14.10 13.14 19.95
C CYS A 39 14.96 12.07 20.63
N GLY A 40 16.03 12.43 21.36
CA GLY A 40 16.97 11.49 21.94
C GLY A 40 16.31 10.51 22.90
N GLY A 41 15.40 10.99 23.75
CA GLY A 41 14.60 10.13 24.63
C GLY A 41 13.73 9.13 23.85
N PHE A 42 13.17 9.52 22.71
CA PHE A 42 12.46 8.58 21.84
C PHE A 42 13.39 7.54 21.22
N ILE A 43 14.55 7.97 20.70
CA ILE A 43 15.54 7.09 20.06
C ILE A 43 16.05 6.03 21.04
N ASP A 44 16.28 6.41 22.29
CA ASP A 44 16.83 5.50 23.30
C ASP A 44 15.81 4.45 23.77
N ASN A 45 14.52 4.76 23.67
CA ASN A 45 13.44 3.91 24.18
C ASN A 45 12.67 3.16 23.10
N VAL A 46 12.84 3.52 21.81
CA VAL A 46 12.10 2.87 20.73
C VAL A 46 12.63 1.45 20.49
N ILE A 47 11.75 0.46 20.61
CA ILE A 47 12.02 -0.91 20.17
C ILE A 47 11.56 -1.00 18.72
N LEU A 48 12.46 -1.41 17.82
CA LEU A 48 12.14 -1.68 16.43
C LEU A 48 11.56 -3.10 16.33
N PRO A 49 10.27 -3.28 16.02
CA PRO A 49 9.70 -4.60 15.83
C PRO A 49 10.24 -5.23 14.54
N ASP A 50 10.33 -6.56 14.48
CA ASP A 50 10.90 -7.31 13.32
C ASP A 50 10.23 -7.00 11.98
N VAL A 51 8.98 -6.55 12.01
CA VAL A 51 8.19 -6.17 10.83
C VAL A 51 8.51 -4.79 10.26
N TYR A 52 9.25 -3.94 11.00
CA TYR A 52 9.57 -2.59 10.57
C TYR A 52 11.07 -2.42 10.33
N SER A 53 11.45 -1.91 9.16
CA SER A 53 12.83 -1.50 8.87
C SER A 53 13.20 -0.13 9.46
N SER A 54 12.21 0.64 9.89
CA SER A 54 12.36 1.95 10.53
C SER A 54 11.10 2.33 11.28
N VAL A 55 11.22 3.04 12.40
CA VAL A 55 10.08 3.57 13.17
C VAL A 55 10.28 5.06 13.42
N ASN A 56 9.21 5.82 13.23
CA ASN A 56 9.13 7.24 13.58
C ASN A 56 7.76 7.57 14.19
N GLN A 57 7.51 8.84 14.47
CA GLN A 57 6.24 9.28 15.05
C GLN A 57 5.02 9.01 14.15
N PHE A 58 5.18 9.09 12.82
CA PHE A 58 4.10 8.75 11.89
C PHE A 58 3.82 7.25 11.88
N SER A 59 4.85 6.40 12.03
CA SER A 59 4.67 4.96 12.21
C SER A 59 3.78 4.66 13.42
N LYS A 60 4.02 5.33 14.56
CA LYS A 60 3.22 5.17 15.78
C LYS A 60 1.77 5.62 15.63
N VAL A 61 1.53 6.75 14.97
CA VAL A 61 0.16 7.17 14.63
C VAL A 61 -0.49 6.16 13.68
N GLY A 62 0.25 5.66 12.70
CA GLY A 62 -0.20 4.63 11.76
C GLY A 62 -0.62 3.34 12.46
N GLU A 63 0.17 2.86 13.43
CA GLU A 63 -0.17 1.68 14.26
C GLU A 63 -1.56 1.86 14.91
N VAL A 64 -1.80 2.99 15.59
CA VAL A 64 -3.09 3.28 16.23
C VAL A 64 -4.24 3.33 15.22
N VAL A 65 -4.01 3.89 14.03
CA VAL A 65 -5.03 3.92 12.97
C VAL A 65 -5.34 2.51 12.48
N TRP A 66 -4.32 1.70 12.22
CA TRP A 66 -4.49 0.33 11.76
C TRP A 66 -5.18 -0.56 12.80
N GLU A 67 -4.86 -0.40 14.08
CA GLU A 67 -5.55 -1.09 15.17
C GLU A 67 -7.05 -0.75 15.21
N ARG A 68 -7.40 0.54 15.02
CA ARG A 68 -8.80 0.96 14.96
C ARG A 68 -9.50 0.40 13.74
N ILE A 69 -8.89 0.49 12.56
CA ILE A 69 -9.45 -0.08 11.32
C ILE A 69 -9.68 -1.58 11.52
N ARG A 70 -8.69 -2.30 12.06
CA ARG A 70 -8.79 -3.72 12.39
C ARG A 70 -9.98 -4.01 13.29
N SER A 71 -10.13 -3.27 14.39
CA SER A 71 -11.26 -3.46 15.30
C SER A 71 -12.62 -3.30 14.61
N LEU A 72 -12.74 -2.35 13.66
CA LEU A 72 -13.97 -2.12 12.90
C LEU A 72 -14.25 -3.25 11.89
N LEU A 73 -13.20 -3.83 11.31
CA LEU A 73 -13.31 -4.93 10.35
C LEU A 73 -13.59 -6.29 11.01
N GLU A 74 -13.16 -6.46 12.27
CA GLU A 74 -13.40 -7.67 13.07
C GLU A 74 -14.81 -7.69 13.70
N GLU A 75 -15.54 -6.58 13.67
CA GLU A 75 -16.94 -6.57 14.07
C GLU A 75 -17.81 -7.44 13.14
N PRO A 76 -18.79 -8.18 13.69
CA PRO A 76 -19.71 -8.96 12.87
C PRO A 76 -20.45 -8.06 11.87
N ILE A 77 -20.77 -8.62 10.71
CA ILE A 77 -21.59 -7.94 9.72
C ILE A 77 -23.02 -7.81 10.26
N ARG A 78 -23.53 -6.58 10.34
CA ARG A 78 -24.89 -6.28 10.83
C ARG A 78 -25.85 -6.12 9.65
N GLU A 79 -27.14 -6.37 9.86
CA GLU A 79 -28.15 -6.20 8.81
C GLU A 79 -28.27 -4.76 8.30
N GLY A 80 -27.92 -3.76 9.13
CA GLY A 80 -27.90 -2.35 8.77
C GLY A 80 -26.62 -1.88 8.06
N ASP A 81 -25.61 -2.74 7.87
CA ASP A 81 -24.35 -2.35 7.23
C ASP A 81 -24.58 -2.12 5.72
N ILE A 82 -24.17 -0.95 5.20
CA ILE A 82 -24.22 -0.67 3.77
C ILE A 82 -23.28 -1.61 2.98
N ALA A 83 -23.61 -1.88 1.72
CA ALA A 83 -22.93 -2.87 0.89
C ALA A 83 -21.39 -2.75 0.87
N PRO A 84 -20.78 -1.56 0.77
CA PRO A 84 -19.31 -1.43 0.79
C PRO A 84 -18.66 -1.96 2.08
N PHE A 85 -19.27 -1.71 3.24
CA PHE A 85 -18.72 -2.22 4.51
C PHE A 85 -18.87 -3.73 4.63
N ARG A 86 -19.99 -4.29 4.14
CA ARG A 86 -20.17 -5.74 4.08
C ARG A 86 -19.11 -6.41 3.20
N MET A 87 -18.85 -5.85 2.03
CA MET A 87 -17.79 -6.35 1.13
C MET A 87 -16.41 -6.26 1.78
N LEU A 88 -16.09 -5.13 2.42
CA LEU A 88 -14.80 -4.93 3.08
C LEU A 88 -14.57 -5.92 4.24
N LYS A 89 -15.59 -6.13 5.09
CA LYS A 89 -15.54 -7.11 6.19
C LYS A 89 -15.41 -8.55 5.67
N ASN A 90 -16.13 -8.90 4.61
CA ASN A 90 -16.01 -10.22 3.97
C ASN A 90 -14.60 -10.44 3.41
N LEU A 91 -14.03 -9.44 2.72
CA LEU A 91 -12.67 -9.50 2.18
C LEU A 91 -11.64 -9.68 3.30
N TYR A 92 -11.75 -8.90 4.39
CA TYR A 92 -10.90 -9.03 5.56
C TYR A 92 -10.99 -10.43 6.18
N THR A 93 -12.20 -10.93 6.38
CA THR A 93 -12.45 -12.26 6.96
C THR A 93 -11.87 -13.37 6.09
N SER A 94 -12.03 -13.26 4.76
CA SER A 94 -11.43 -14.19 3.81
C SER A 94 -9.91 -14.22 3.98
N CYS A 95 -9.25 -13.06 3.99
CA CYS A 95 -7.79 -12.94 4.16
C CYS A 95 -7.27 -13.52 5.49
N MET A 96 -8.02 -13.32 6.59
CA MET A 96 -7.59 -13.77 7.92
C MET A 96 -7.82 -15.28 8.16
N ASN A 97 -8.64 -15.94 7.35
CA ASN A 97 -9.01 -17.34 7.54
C ASN A 97 -7.95 -18.32 6.99
N ARG A 98 -6.84 -18.47 7.73
CA ARG A 98 -5.68 -19.29 7.31
C ARG A 98 -5.98 -20.75 7.03
N SER A 99 -6.98 -21.35 7.68
CA SER A 99 -7.31 -22.77 7.49
C SER A 99 -7.89 -23.08 6.09
N GLN A 100 -8.37 -22.07 5.36
CA GLN A 100 -8.81 -22.23 3.97
C GLN A 100 -7.65 -22.15 2.96
N PHE A 101 -6.52 -21.54 3.33
CA PHE A 101 -5.44 -21.21 2.39
C PHE A 101 -4.40 -22.31 2.17
N ASP A 102 -4.12 -23.15 3.17
CA ASP A 102 -2.97 -24.07 3.14
C ASP A 102 -3.02 -25.11 1.99
N TRP A 103 -4.19 -25.37 1.40
CA TRP A 103 -4.32 -26.27 0.24
C TRP A 103 -4.92 -25.63 -1.02
N SER A 104 -5.78 -24.61 -0.87
CA SER A 104 -6.41 -23.96 -2.03
C SER A 104 -5.50 -22.94 -2.71
N GLY A 105 -4.58 -22.31 -1.97
CA GLY A 105 -3.72 -21.26 -2.49
C GLY A 105 -2.73 -21.74 -3.55
N ALA A 106 -2.10 -22.89 -3.33
CA ALA A 106 -1.14 -23.48 -4.28
C ALA A 106 -1.83 -23.95 -5.56
N ASN A 107 -2.93 -24.72 -5.45
CA ASN A 107 -3.68 -25.18 -6.62
C ASN A 107 -4.22 -24.03 -7.46
N ASN A 108 -4.73 -22.98 -6.82
CA ASN A 108 -5.18 -21.78 -7.53
C ASN A 108 -4.01 -21.07 -8.25
N LEU A 109 -2.80 -21.11 -7.70
CA LEU A 109 -1.64 -20.50 -8.34
C LEU A 109 -1.24 -21.29 -9.58
N ASP A 110 -1.17 -22.61 -9.50
CA ASP A 110 -0.82 -23.49 -10.63
C ASP A 110 -1.83 -23.32 -11.78
N GLU A 111 -3.14 -23.35 -11.48
CA GLU A 111 -4.18 -23.12 -12.50
C GLU A 111 -4.04 -21.74 -13.15
N ASN A 112 -3.77 -20.70 -12.37
CA ASN A 112 -3.56 -19.35 -12.88
C ASN A 112 -2.27 -19.22 -13.71
N LEU A 113 -1.21 -19.97 -13.37
CA LEU A 113 0.05 -20.01 -14.09
C LEU A 113 -0.13 -20.70 -15.44
N ASP A 114 -0.77 -21.86 -15.48
CA ASP A 114 -1.12 -22.57 -16.71
C ASP A 114 -1.93 -21.66 -17.63
N ASP A 115 -2.92 -20.99 -17.06
CA ASP A 115 -3.72 -20.01 -17.78
C ASP A 115 -2.88 -18.81 -18.28
N SER A 116 -1.88 -18.38 -17.51
CA SER A 116 -0.95 -17.30 -17.88
C SER A 116 0.17 -17.76 -18.81
N GLY A 117 0.07 -18.98 -19.32
CA GLY A 117 0.94 -19.53 -20.34
C GLY A 117 2.09 -20.38 -19.82
N GLY A 118 1.97 -20.84 -18.59
CA GLY A 118 2.93 -21.74 -17.96
C GLY A 118 4.15 -21.03 -17.40
N TRP A 119 4.95 -21.76 -16.61
CA TRP A 119 6.21 -21.27 -16.07
C TRP A 119 7.39 -22.06 -16.67
N PRO A 120 8.25 -21.44 -17.50
CA PRO A 120 9.29 -22.15 -18.24
C PRO A 120 10.28 -22.94 -17.37
N GLU A 121 10.53 -22.49 -16.13
CA GLU A 121 11.43 -23.21 -15.21
C GLU A 121 10.81 -24.52 -14.71
N ASP A 122 9.48 -24.53 -14.50
CA ASP A 122 8.79 -25.69 -13.93
C ASP A 122 8.47 -26.74 -15.02
N GLU A 123 8.11 -26.28 -16.22
CA GLU A 123 7.76 -27.13 -17.37
C GLU A 123 8.98 -27.51 -18.24
N GLY A 124 10.08 -26.76 -18.13
CA GLY A 124 11.34 -27.04 -18.80
C GLY A 124 11.19 -27.21 -20.33
N PRO A 125 11.72 -28.29 -20.93
CA PRO A 125 11.69 -28.48 -22.39
C PRO A 125 10.29 -28.73 -22.96
N ASP A 126 9.31 -29.07 -22.12
CA ASP A 126 7.92 -29.29 -22.52
C ASP A 126 7.11 -27.99 -22.54
N TRP A 127 7.66 -26.90 -21.99
CA TRP A 127 7.04 -25.59 -22.03
C TRP A 127 6.85 -25.12 -23.47
N SER A 128 5.62 -24.72 -23.79
CA SER A 128 5.29 -24.19 -25.10
C SER A 128 4.62 -22.83 -24.98
N GLU A 129 4.94 -21.92 -25.90
CA GLU A 129 4.36 -20.58 -25.94
C GLU A 129 2.86 -20.68 -26.30
N SER A 130 2.02 -20.80 -25.28
CA SER A 130 0.56 -20.83 -25.43
C SER A 130 -0.04 -19.43 -25.59
N ILE A 131 0.73 -18.39 -25.26
CA ILE A 131 0.34 -17.00 -25.38
C ILE A 131 1.04 -16.36 -26.56
N SER A 132 0.26 -16.05 -27.60
CA SER A 132 0.77 -15.53 -28.87
C SER A 132 1.16 -14.04 -28.85
N SER A 133 0.79 -13.29 -27.81
CA SER A 133 1.09 -11.86 -27.72
C SER A 133 1.09 -11.35 -26.28
N TRP A 134 2.06 -10.50 -25.95
CA TRP A 134 2.13 -9.77 -24.68
C TRP A 134 0.83 -9.02 -24.35
N ASN A 135 0.14 -8.46 -25.36
CA ASN A 135 -1.14 -7.79 -25.13
C ASN A 135 -2.20 -8.73 -24.56
N SER A 136 -2.27 -9.96 -25.09
CA SER A 136 -3.23 -10.97 -24.62
C SER A 136 -2.93 -11.42 -23.19
N LEU A 137 -1.65 -11.55 -22.83
CA LEU A 137 -1.22 -11.81 -21.45
C LEU A 137 -1.68 -10.70 -20.50
N ILE A 138 -1.45 -9.43 -20.86
CA ILE A 138 -1.88 -8.30 -20.02
C ILE A 138 -3.40 -8.30 -19.82
N TYR A 139 -4.17 -8.53 -20.89
CA TYR A 139 -5.63 -8.60 -20.76
C TYR A 139 -6.07 -9.73 -19.84
N LYS A 140 -5.41 -10.90 -19.95
CA LYS A 140 -5.68 -12.06 -19.09
C LYS A 140 -5.33 -11.76 -17.63
N HIS A 141 -4.13 -11.26 -17.37
CA HIS A 141 -3.69 -10.80 -16.05
C HIS A 141 -4.64 -9.75 -15.45
N ARG A 142 -5.08 -8.76 -16.24
CA ARG A 142 -6.04 -7.74 -15.78
C ARG A 142 -7.35 -8.37 -15.30
N ASN A 143 -7.87 -9.35 -16.03
CA ASN A 143 -9.13 -10.02 -15.69
C ASN A 143 -8.99 -10.89 -14.43
N MET A 144 -7.80 -11.44 -14.17
CA MET A 144 -7.47 -12.19 -12.96
C MET A 144 -7.13 -11.30 -11.75
N GLY A 145 -6.87 -10.02 -11.98
CA GLY A 145 -6.43 -9.09 -10.93
C GLY A 145 -4.92 -9.08 -10.70
N PHE A 146 -4.13 -9.68 -11.60
CA PHE A 146 -2.67 -9.58 -11.58
C PHE A 146 -2.17 -8.20 -12.06
N PRO A 147 -0.98 -7.77 -11.60
CA PRO A 147 -0.38 -6.53 -12.07
C PRO A 147 -0.16 -6.54 -13.59
N ILE A 148 -0.66 -5.50 -14.26
CA ILE A 148 -0.54 -5.35 -15.73
C ILE A 148 0.77 -4.69 -16.18
N HIS A 149 1.59 -4.23 -15.24
CA HIS A 149 2.80 -3.44 -15.50
C HIS A 149 4.08 -4.29 -15.45
N SER A 150 4.03 -5.51 -15.99
CA SER A 150 5.16 -6.45 -15.90
C SER A 150 6.38 -6.01 -16.72
N PHE A 151 6.15 -5.40 -17.89
CA PHE A 151 7.22 -4.95 -18.80
C PHE A 151 7.20 -3.44 -19.05
N ILE A 152 6.01 -2.88 -19.26
CA ILE A 152 5.81 -1.45 -19.51
C ILE A 152 4.89 -0.90 -18.43
N ASN A 153 5.39 0.07 -17.66
CA ASN A 153 4.55 0.81 -16.73
C ASN A 153 3.92 2.00 -17.46
N PHE A 154 2.61 2.14 -17.34
CA PHE A 154 1.85 3.21 -17.95
C PHE A 154 0.79 3.69 -16.96
N SER A 155 0.56 4.99 -16.97
CA SER A 155 -0.39 5.64 -16.08
C SER A 155 -1.19 6.66 -16.87
N VAL A 156 -2.49 6.75 -16.60
CA VAL A 156 -3.33 7.79 -17.17
C VAL A 156 -3.48 8.87 -16.11
N ILE A 157 -2.93 10.04 -16.37
CA ILE A 157 -2.90 11.15 -15.41
C ILE A 157 -3.61 12.34 -16.07
N PRO A 158 -4.57 12.98 -15.40
CA PRO A 158 -5.21 14.16 -15.97
C PRO A 158 -4.19 15.30 -16.11
N GLU A 159 -4.13 15.92 -17.28
CA GLU A 159 -3.34 17.13 -17.53
C GLU A 159 -4.21 18.16 -18.24
N ASN A 160 -4.49 19.29 -17.56
CA ASN A 160 -5.26 20.42 -18.07
C ASN A 160 -6.57 20.05 -18.79
N SER A 161 -7.41 19.22 -18.16
CA SER A 161 -8.71 18.77 -18.71
C SER A 161 -8.61 17.88 -19.96
N SER A 162 -7.42 17.42 -20.32
CA SER A 162 -7.19 16.36 -21.29
C SER A 162 -6.71 15.09 -20.58
N HIS A 163 -7.23 13.94 -20.98
CA HIS A 163 -6.70 12.65 -20.54
C HIS A 163 -5.41 12.39 -21.30
N VAL A 164 -4.26 12.62 -20.66
CA VAL A 164 -2.94 12.30 -21.21
C VAL A 164 -2.51 10.96 -20.63
N ILE A 165 -2.16 10.02 -21.50
CA ILE A 165 -1.55 8.76 -21.09
C ILE A 165 -0.05 9.02 -20.94
N LYS A 166 0.49 8.92 -19.73
CA LYS A 166 1.93 9.00 -19.48
C LYS A 166 2.50 7.59 -19.36
N LEU A 167 3.28 7.21 -20.35
CA LEU A 167 4.13 6.03 -20.28
C LEU A 167 5.35 6.37 -19.43
N LEU A 168 5.49 5.70 -18.29
CA LEU A 168 6.64 5.83 -17.42
C LEU A 168 7.48 4.56 -17.63
N SER A 169 8.45 4.61 -18.54
CA SER A 169 9.38 3.50 -18.74
C SER A 169 10.12 3.19 -17.43
N MET A 170 10.05 1.93 -16.97
CA MET A 170 10.81 1.42 -15.81
C MET A 170 12.27 1.11 -16.15
N TRP A 171 12.89 1.81 -17.10
CA TRP A 171 14.28 1.52 -17.51
C TRP A 171 15.34 1.99 -16.51
N LYS A 172 14.95 2.39 -15.28
CA LYS A 172 15.88 2.60 -14.17
C LYS A 172 16.74 1.37 -13.88
N VAL A 173 16.22 0.15 -14.09
CA VAL A 173 16.98 -1.10 -13.86
C VAL A 173 18.07 -1.33 -14.93
N LEU A 174 17.90 -0.79 -16.13
CA LEU A 174 18.83 -0.93 -17.26
C LEU A 174 19.66 0.34 -17.54
N GLY A 175 19.63 1.33 -16.65
CA GLY A 175 20.44 2.55 -16.75
C GLY A 175 19.93 3.60 -17.74
N PHE A 176 18.72 3.47 -18.28
CA PHE A 176 18.12 4.52 -19.11
C PHE A 176 17.15 5.36 -18.29
N THR A 177 17.37 6.67 -18.28
CA THR A 177 16.53 7.67 -17.60
C THR A 177 15.42 8.24 -18.48
N THR A 178 15.33 7.78 -19.73
CA THR A 178 14.45 8.38 -20.73
C THR A 178 13.01 7.94 -20.49
N VAL A 179 12.19 8.85 -19.96
CA VAL A 179 10.73 8.74 -19.98
C VAL A 179 10.28 8.95 -21.42
N VAL A 180 9.73 7.92 -22.05
CA VAL A 180 9.07 8.06 -23.35
C VAL A 180 7.65 8.55 -23.10
N GLN A 181 7.42 9.85 -23.23
CA GLN A 181 6.08 10.41 -23.16
C GLN A 181 5.41 10.24 -24.53
N LEU A 182 4.51 9.26 -24.67
CA LEU A 182 3.58 9.22 -25.80
C LEU A 182 2.31 9.97 -25.42
N GLU A 183 2.07 11.13 -26.03
CA GLU A 183 0.80 11.84 -25.86
C GLU A 183 -0.26 11.22 -26.76
N ILE A 184 -1.06 10.31 -26.21
CA ILE A 184 -2.23 9.81 -26.92
C ILE A 184 -3.43 10.70 -26.58
N LYS A 185 -3.77 11.61 -27.49
CA LYS A 185 -4.93 12.48 -27.35
C LYS A 185 -6.19 11.67 -27.69
N ALA A 186 -7.04 11.42 -26.68
CA ALA A 186 -8.31 10.76 -26.91
C ALA A 186 -9.15 11.54 -27.94
N SER A 187 -9.50 10.89 -29.05
CA SER A 187 -10.45 11.43 -30.02
C SER A 187 -11.85 11.55 -29.37
N PRO A 188 -12.66 12.57 -29.70
CA PRO A 188 -14.05 12.68 -29.21
C PRO A 188 -14.94 11.46 -29.55
N THR A 189 -14.46 10.56 -30.42
CA THR A 189 -15.12 9.28 -30.75
C THR A 189 -14.75 8.11 -29.83
N GLY A 190 -13.90 8.32 -28.82
CA GLY A 190 -13.53 7.28 -27.84
C GLY A 190 -12.59 6.20 -28.38
N ILE A 191 -12.10 6.33 -29.62
CA ILE A 191 -11.12 5.41 -30.20
C ILE A 191 -9.72 5.98 -29.95
N VAL A 192 -8.91 5.22 -29.22
CA VAL A 192 -7.49 5.46 -28.97
C VAL A 192 -6.73 4.61 -30.00
N SER A 193 -6.27 5.22 -31.09
CA SER A 193 -5.39 4.55 -32.06
C SER A 193 -3.94 4.69 -31.62
N LEU A 194 -3.23 3.56 -31.56
CA LEU A 194 -1.76 3.49 -31.43
C LEU A 194 -1.08 3.93 -32.72
#